data_AF-A0A8G2L7V9-F1
#
_entry.id   AF-A0A8G2L7V9-F1
#
_cell.length_a   1.000
_cell.length_b   1.000
_cell.length_c   1.000
_cell.angle_alpha   90.00
_cell.angle_beta   90.00
_cell.angle_gamma   90.00
#
_symmetry.space_group_name_H-M   'P 1'
#
loop_
_entity.id
_entity.type
_entity.pdbx_description
1 polymer ?
#
loop_
_entity_poly.entity_id
_entity_poly.type
_entity_poly.pdbx_seq_one_letter_code
_entity_poly.pdbx_strand_id
1 'polypeptide(L)'
;MQYKSIGIEYPKRIRIKNKLYDIDLESARDENTFSIVIPKDYVKKFVIKLIEYDFKDALPSIYKGEIFGLSRPVESPWELHIRIFNYDDKYSKIFAHIEISRNYIEHLFMVQPVIYEVTSYIDSPYYILYEPESKKVSKIIENRKILLSPPENLMEWRPYMDIAYNEINELKYNFRGIIKKIDEFLHDYSD
;
A
#
# COMPACT_ATOMS: atom_id res chain seq x y z
N MET A 1 -16.92 -13.13 13.10
CA MET A 1 -17.26 -11.93 12.30
C MET A 1 -17.17 -12.36 10.85
N GLN A 2 -18.19 -12.15 10.01
CA GLN A 2 -18.08 -12.51 8.60
C GLN A 2 -17.54 -11.29 7.84
N TYR A 3 -16.30 -11.38 7.40
CA TYR A 3 -15.67 -10.37 6.56
C TYR A 3 -16.38 -10.28 5.21
N LYS A 4 -16.54 -9.07 4.66
CA LYS A 4 -17.25 -8.89 3.40
C LYS A 4 -16.30 -8.87 2.21
N SER A 5 -16.74 -9.46 1.11
CA SER A 5 -16.10 -9.25 -0.20
C SER A 5 -16.52 -7.89 -0.77
N ILE A 6 -15.62 -7.27 -1.53
CA ILE A 6 -15.91 -6.01 -2.24
C ILE A 6 -15.65 -6.18 -3.74
N GLY A 7 -16.54 -5.62 -4.55
CA GLY A 7 -16.39 -5.60 -6.00
C GLY A 7 -15.83 -4.26 -6.45
N ILE A 8 -14.79 -4.29 -7.28
CA ILE A 8 -14.19 -3.09 -7.87
C ILE A 8 -14.19 -3.19 -9.41
N GLU A 9 -14.08 -2.04 -10.06
CA GLU A 9 -13.81 -1.97 -11.49
C GLU A 9 -12.36 -1.58 -11.74
N TYR A 10 -11.75 -2.21 -12.75
CA TYR A 10 -10.38 -1.89 -13.15
C TYR A 10 -10.26 -1.88 -14.68
N PRO A 11 -9.43 -1.01 -15.29
CA PRO A 11 -9.27 -0.99 -16.73
C PRO A 11 -8.79 -2.35 -17.27
N LYS A 12 -9.53 -2.88 -18.26
CA LYS A 12 -9.17 -4.08 -19.01
C LYS A 12 -8.63 -3.74 -20.39
N ARG A 13 -9.21 -2.73 -21.03
CA ARG A 13 -8.77 -2.25 -22.34
C ARG A 13 -8.74 -0.73 -22.34
N ILE A 14 -7.63 -0.17 -22.78
CA ILE A 14 -7.43 1.27 -22.87
C ILE A 14 -7.05 1.66 -24.30
N ARG A 15 -7.21 2.95 -24.59
CA ARG A 15 -6.71 3.58 -25.80
C ARG A 15 -5.70 4.65 -25.44
N ILE A 16 -4.58 4.64 -26.13
CA ILE A 16 -3.55 5.68 -26.08
C ILE A 16 -3.36 6.18 -27.51
N LYS A 17 -3.69 7.45 -27.76
CA LYS A 17 -3.77 8.02 -29.11
C LYS A 17 -4.66 7.13 -30.00
N ASN A 18 -4.07 6.49 -31.02
CA ASN A 18 -4.78 5.63 -31.98
C ASN A 18 -4.56 4.13 -31.73
N LYS A 19 -3.84 3.74 -30.66
CA LYS A 19 -3.52 2.33 -30.36
C LYS A 19 -4.34 1.83 -29.18
N LEU A 20 -4.83 0.60 -29.29
CA LEU A 20 -5.47 -0.14 -28.21
C LEU A 20 -4.44 -0.97 -27.44
N TYR A 21 -4.64 -1.05 -26.13
CA TYR A 21 -3.85 -1.87 -25.23
C TYR A 21 -4.80 -2.70 -24.37
N ASP A 22 -4.54 -4.00 -24.31
CA ASP A 22 -5.19 -4.92 -23.38
C ASP A 22 -4.31 -5.07 -22.14
N ILE A 23 -4.92 -4.90 -20.96
CA ILE A 23 -4.27 -5.06 -19.67
C ILE A 23 -4.55 -6.49 -19.21
N ASP A 24 -3.51 -7.32 -19.15
CA ASP A 24 -3.61 -8.69 -18.65
C ASP A 24 -3.82 -8.73 -17.12
N LEU A 25 -3.98 -9.93 -16.57
CA LEU A 25 -4.22 -10.11 -15.13
C LEU A 25 -3.01 -9.78 -14.27
N GLU A 26 -1.79 -9.99 -14.78
CA GLU A 26 -0.55 -9.73 -14.04
C GLU A 26 -0.35 -8.22 -13.91
N SER A 27 -0.45 -7.51 -15.03
CA SER A 27 -0.44 -6.05 -15.09
C SER A 27 -1.57 -5.45 -14.25
N ALA A 28 -2.76 -6.06 -14.24
CA ALA A 28 -3.87 -5.56 -13.41
C ALA A 28 -3.65 -5.72 -11.89
N ARG A 29 -2.67 -6.53 -11.47
CA ARG A 29 -2.26 -6.70 -10.06
C ARG A 29 -1.04 -5.87 -9.67
N ASP A 30 -0.31 -5.34 -10.65
CA ASP A 30 0.85 -4.47 -10.38
C ASP A 30 0.39 -3.05 -10.01
N GLU A 31 0.75 -2.62 -8.79
CA GLU A 31 0.51 -1.27 -8.27
C GLU A 31 1.06 -0.17 -9.19
N ASN A 32 2.05 -0.49 -10.02
CA ASN A 32 2.72 0.47 -10.88
C ASN A 32 2.14 0.53 -12.30
N THR A 33 1.05 -0.16 -12.62
CA THR A 33 0.49 -0.18 -13.99
C THR A 33 -0.14 1.14 -14.40
N PHE A 34 -0.86 1.77 -13.46
CA PHE A 34 -1.52 3.05 -13.68
C PHE A 34 -1.25 4.00 -12.53
N SER A 35 -1.10 5.27 -12.87
CA SER A 35 -1.15 6.36 -11.90
C SER A 35 -2.16 7.42 -12.32
N ILE A 36 -2.65 8.16 -11.34
CA ILE A 36 -3.44 9.37 -11.57
C ILE A 36 -2.50 10.56 -11.43
N VAL A 37 -2.43 11.39 -12.47
CA VAL A 37 -1.59 12.59 -12.47
C VAL A 37 -2.43 13.82 -12.18
N ILE A 38 -1.99 14.58 -11.18
CA ILE A 38 -2.63 15.83 -10.74
C ILE A 38 -1.61 16.99 -10.72
N PRO A 39 -2.07 18.25 -10.83
CA PRO A 39 -1.22 19.41 -10.63
C PRO A 39 -0.56 19.41 -9.24
N LYS A 40 0.73 19.78 -9.19
CA LYS A 40 1.53 19.74 -7.96
C LYS A 40 1.06 20.74 -6.91
N ASP A 41 0.56 21.89 -7.34
CA ASP A 41 -0.04 22.92 -6.49
C ASP A 41 -1.36 22.46 -5.85
N TYR A 42 -2.07 21.50 -6.45
CA TYR A 42 -3.30 20.92 -5.91
C TYR A 42 -3.06 19.86 -4.82
N VAL A 43 -1.86 19.27 -4.72
CA VAL A 43 -1.56 18.14 -3.82
C VAL A 43 -1.94 18.43 -2.36
N LYS A 44 -1.56 19.60 -1.83
CA LYS A 44 -1.88 19.95 -0.43
C LYS A 44 -3.38 19.99 -0.17
N LYS A 45 -4.15 20.58 -1.09
CA LYS A 45 -5.61 20.64 -1.01
C LYS A 45 -6.22 19.23 -1.09
N PHE A 46 -5.69 18.38 -1.97
CA PHE A 46 -6.12 17.00 -2.07
C PHE A 46 -5.89 16.22 -0.78
N VAL A 47 -4.71 16.35 -0.15
CA VAL A 47 -4.38 15.69 1.12
C VAL A 47 -5.30 16.16 2.25
N ILE A 48 -5.54 17.47 2.38
CA ILE A 48 -6.47 18.01 3.39
C ILE A 48 -7.86 17.41 3.19
N LYS A 49 -8.36 17.38 1.95
CA LYS A 49 -9.64 16.75 1.63
C LYS A 49 -9.64 15.27 2.05
N LEU A 50 -8.61 14.49 1.72
CA LEU A 50 -8.54 13.09 2.15
C LEU A 50 -8.62 12.96 3.68
N ILE A 51 -7.94 13.81 4.44
CA ILE A 51 -8.02 13.82 5.91
C ILE A 51 -9.45 14.11 6.39
N GLU A 52 -10.17 15.04 5.75
CA GLU A 52 -11.59 15.30 6.03
C GLU A 52 -12.50 14.09 5.74
N TYR A 53 -12.08 13.19 4.84
CA TYR A 53 -12.73 11.92 4.55
C TYR A 53 -12.24 10.76 5.43
N ASP A 54 -11.63 11.05 6.58
CA ASP A 54 -11.09 10.08 7.57
C ASP A 54 -9.84 9.30 7.12
N PHE A 55 -9.14 9.75 6.08
CA PHE A 55 -7.83 9.17 5.78
C PHE A 55 -6.81 9.55 6.85
N LYS A 56 -5.97 8.58 7.20
CA LYS A 56 -4.89 8.72 8.18
C LYS A 56 -3.57 8.28 7.56
N ASP A 57 -2.46 8.67 8.18
CA ASP A 57 -1.14 8.16 7.77
C ASP A 57 -1.14 6.63 7.75
N ALA A 58 -0.67 6.07 6.63
CA ALA A 58 -0.65 4.63 6.41
C ALA A 58 0.50 3.97 7.18
N LEU A 59 0.40 3.92 8.51
CA LEU A 59 1.42 3.36 9.40
C LEU A 59 1.07 1.92 9.83
N PRO A 60 2.06 1.02 9.95
CA PRO A 60 3.48 1.18 9.60
C PRO A 60 3.69 1.07 8.07
N SER A 61 4.50 1.94 7.45
CA SER A 61 4.81 1.88 6.00
C SER A 61 6.30 1.67 5.72
N ILE A 62 6.58 0.98 4.61
CA ILE A 62 7.90 1.03 3.96
C ILE A 62 7.90 2.27 3.07
N TYR A 63 8.70 3.28 3.43
CA TYR A 63 8.89 4.47 2.62
C TYR A 63 9.50 4.11 1.26
N LYS A 64 8.81 4.47 0.17
CA LYS A 64 9.22 4.24 -1.22
C LYS A 64 9.55 5.55 -1.97
N GLY A 65 9.70 6.67 -1.25
CA GLY A 65 9.91 7.99 -1.85
C GLY A 65 8.63 8.80 -2.05
N GLU A 66 7.50 8.37 -1.47
CA GLU A 66 6.26 9.12 -1.48
C GLU A 66 6.36 10.42 -0.67
N ILE A 67 5.69 11.48 -1.12
CA ILE A 67 5.52 12.71 -0.33
C ILE A 67 4.39 12.57 0.69
N PHE A 68 3.38 11.74 0.41
CA PHE A 68 2.29 11.42 1.32
C PHE A 68 1.85 9.97 1.12
N GLY A 69 1.59 9.27 2.23
CA GLY A 69 1.04 7.92 2.27
C GLY A 69 -0.14 7.87 3.23
N LEU A 70 -1.35 7.72 2.68
CA LEU A 70 -2.61 7.82 3.41
C LEU A 70 -3.43 6.53 3.24
N SER A 71 -4.23 6.19 4.24
CA SER A 71 -5.11 5.03 4.21
C SER A 71 -6.44 5.31 4.91
N ARG A 72 -7.48 4.59 4.50
CA ARG A 72 -8.79 4.62 5.15
C ARG A 72 -9.48 3.26 5.06
N PRO A 73 -10.12 2.78 6.14
CA PRO A 73 -11.05 1.65 6.05
C PRO A 73 -12.16 1.91 5.01
N VAL A 74 -12.46 0.88 4.21
CA VAL A 74 -13.58 0.90 3.24
C VAL A 74 -14.72 0.05 3.78
N GLU A 75 -14.43 -1.22 4.04
CA GLU A 75 -15.34 -2.22 4.62
C GLU A 75 -14.43 -3.28 5.23
N SER A 76 -14.63 -3.68 6.48
CA SER A 76 -13.72 -4.64 7.12
C SER A 76 -13.63 -5.95 6.32
N PRO A 77 -12.41 -6.42 6.00
CA PRO A 77 -11.10 -6.00 6.50
C PRO A 77 -10.33 -5.05 5.56
N TRP A 78 -10.95 -4.52 4.52
CA TRP A 78 -10.31 -3.77 3.44
C TRP A 78 -10.02 -2.30 3.80
N GLU A 79 -8.83 -1.86 3.43
CA GLU A 79 -8.38 -0.48 3.52
C GLU A 79 -8.01 0.03 2.12
N LEU A 80 -8.38 1.26 1.81
CA LEU A 80 -7.95 1.99 0.62
C LEU A 80 -6.69 2.78 0.96
N HIS A 81 -5.62 2.56 0.22
CA HIS A 81 -4.34 3.22 0.38
C HIS A 81 -4.05 4.11 -0.82
N ILE A 82 -3.48 5.27 -0.54
CA ILE A 82 -3.10 6.29 -1.50
C ILE A 82 -1.67 6.70 -1.21
N ARG A 83 -0.80 6.62 -2.22
CA ARG A 83 0.56 7.15 -2.18
C ARG A 83 0.72 8.23 -3.24
N ILE A 84 1.27 9.36 -2.85
CA ILE A 84 1.50 10.51 -3.72
C ILE A 84 3.00 10.70 -3.90
N PHE A 85 3.46 10.91 -5.13
CA PHE A 85 4.86 11.10 -5.49
C PHE A 85 5.04 12.36 -6.33
N ASN A 86 6.21 13.01 -6.20
CA ASN A 86 6.63 14.00 -7.19
C ASN A 86 6.82 13.32 -8.55
N TYR A 87 6.28 13.90 -9.62
CA TYR A 87 6.48 13.38 -10.98
C TYR A 87 7.39 14.28 -11.80
N ASP A 88 7.07 15.57 -11.86
CA ASP A 88 7.91 16.60 -12.47
C ASP A 88 7.72 17.95 -11.73
N ASP A 89 8.17 19.03 -12.36
CA ASP A 89 8.06 20.39 -11.79
C ASP A 89 6.61 20.87 -11.64
N LYS A 90 5.69 20.35 -12.46
CA LYS A 90 4.30 20.81 -12.56
C LYS A 90 3.29 19.80 -12.01
N TYR A 91 3.64 18.52 -11.95
CA TYR A 91 2.70 17.45 -11.66
C TYR A 91 3.18 16.49 -10.56
N SER A 92 2.23 15.81 -9.96
CA SER A 92 2.43 14.70 -9.01
C SER A 92 1.62 13.49 -9.45
N LYS A 93 2.12 12.30 -9.12
CA LYS A 93 1.46 11.02 -9.40
C LYS A 93 0.84 10.47 -8.13
N ILE A 94 -0.34 9.88 -8.28
CA ILE A 94 -1.04 9.15 -7.24
C ILE A 94 -1.11 7.69 -7.68
N PHE A 95 -0.60 6.82 -6.81
CA PHE A 95 -0.81 5.37 -6.88
C PHE A 95 -1.75 4.98 -5.75
N ALA A 96 -2.66 4.06 -6.04
CA ALA A 96 -3.61 3.60 -5.03
C ALA A 96 -3.94 2.13 -5.20
N HIS A 97 -4.22 1.50 -4.08
CA HIS A 97 -4.62 0.11 -4.00
C HIS A 97 -5.58 -0.09 -2.83
N ILE A 98 -6.38 -1.14 -2.92
CA ILE A 98 -7.05 -1.71 -1.76
C ILE A 98 -6.22 -2.90 -1.28
N GLU A 99 -5.95 -2.95 0.02
CA GLU A 99 -5.31 -4.08 0.68
C GLU A 99 -6.10 -4.52 1.91
N ILE A 100 -5.77 -5.69 2.44
CA ILE A 100 -6.23 -6.08 3.78
C ILE A 100 -5.65 -5.10 4.79
N SER A 101 -6.44 -4.75 5.81
CA SER A 101 -6.03 -3.84 6.88
C SER A 101 -4.69 -4.25 7.46
N ARG A 102 -3.86 -3.25 7.72
CA ARG A 102 -2.50 -3.45 8.26
C ARG A 102 -2.48 -4.09 9.63
N ASN A 103 -3.63 -4.30 10.27
CA ASN A 103 -3.74 -5.09 11.49
C ASN A 103 -3.48 -6.59 11.26
N TYR A 104 -3.58 -7.07 10.02
CA TYR A 104 -3.43 -8.49 9.67
C TYR A 104 -2.21 -8.74 8.79
N ILE A 105 -1.55 -9.90 8.90
CA ILE A 105 -0.34 -10.24 8.11
C ILE A 105 -0.61 -10.23 6.61
N GLU A 106 -1.83 -10.56 6.22
CA GLU A 106 -2.29 -10.70 4.83
C GLU A 106 -2.17 -9.42 4.00
N HIS A 107 -2.04 -8.25 4.65
CA HIS A 107 -1.77 -6.99 3.95
C HIS A 107 -0.50 -7.04 3.08
N LEU A 108 0.45 -7.92 3.39
CA LEU A 108 1.71 -8.05 2.66
C LEU A 108 1.58 -8.69 1.27
N PHE A 109 0.49 -9.39 0.99
CA PHE A 109 0.33 -10.17 -0.25
C PHE A 109 -1.03 -10.05 -0.92
N MET A 110 -2.02 -9.41 -0.27
CA MET A 110 -3.33 -9.15 -0.85
C MET A 110 -3.51 -7.67 -1.14
N VAL A 111 -2.95 -7.25 -2.28
CA VAL A 111 -3.00 -5.87 -2.77
C VAL A 111 -3.66 -5.87 -4.15
N GLN A 112 -4.63 -4.97 -4.34
CA GLN A 112 -5.28 -4.78 -5.63
C GLN A 112 -5.25 -3.29 -6.01
N PRO A 113 -4.53 -2.92 -7.09
CA PRO A 113 -4.52 -1.55 -7.59
C PRO A 113 -5.92 -1.04 -7.91
N VAL A 114 -6.16 0.25 -7.68
CA VAL A 114 -7.43 0.94 -7.92
C VAL A 114 -7.23 2.30 -8.55
N ILE A 115 -8.25 2.79 -9.26
CA ILE A 115 -8.23 4.10 -9.92
C ILE A 115 -9.49 4.89 -9.57
N TYR A 116 -10.65 4.30 -9.83
CA TYR A 116 -11.93 4.99 -9.75
C TYR A 116 -12.28 5.43 -8.33
N GLU A 117 -11.91 4.60 -7.36
CA GLU A 117 -12.02 4.79 -5.93
C GLU A 117 -11.37 6.12 -5.51
N VAL A 118 -10.23 6.46 -6.11
CA VAL A 118 -9.51 7.72 -5.82
C VAL A 118 -10.05 8.88 -6.62
N THR A 119 -10.41 8.67 -7.89
CA THR A 119 -10.85 9.77 -8.77
C THR A 119 -12.09 10.50 -8.22
N SER A 120 -12.91 9.83 -7.42
CA SER A 120 -14.08 10.42 -6.74
C SER A 120 -13.72 11.57 -5.78
N TYR A 121 -12.49 11.61 -5.27
CA TYR A 121 -12.00 12.64 -4.35
C TYR A 121 -11.28 13.81 -5.05
N ILE A 122 -11.05 13.74 -6.37
CA ILE A 122 -10.24 14.72 -7.11
C ILE A 122 -11.14 15.76 -7.79
N ASP A 123 -11.05 17.02 -7.34
CA ASP A 123 -11.83 18.14 -7.91
C ASP A 123 -11.02 19.03 -8.87
N SER A 124 -9.82 18.58 -9.24
CA SER A 124 -8.89 19.27 -10.14
C SER A 124 -8.77 18.51 -11.46
N PRO A 125 -8.41 19.17 -12.58
CA PRO A 125 -8.08 18.44 -13.80
C PRO A 125 -7.03 17.37 -13.53
N TYR A 126 -7.36 16.13 -13.87
CA TYR A 126 -6.45 14.99 -13.75
C TYR A 126 -6.42 14.19 -15.03
N TYR A 127 -5.44 13.30 -15.15
CA TYR A 127 -5.44 12.28 -16.17
C TYR A 127 -4.82 10.99 -15.66
N ILE A 128 -5.21 9.87 -16.27
CA ILE A 128 -4.62 8.57 -15.97
C ILE A 128 -3.42 8.37 -16.90
N LEU A 129 -2.28 7.98 -16.33
CA LEU A 129 -1.08 7.59 -17.06
C LEU A 129 -0.98 6.06 -17.07
N TYR A 130 -0.77 5.48 -18.25
CA TYR A 130 -0.34 4.10 -18.38
C TYR A 130 1.18 4.07 -18.27
N GLU A 131 1.68 3.61 -17.13
CA GLU A 131 3.08 3.71 -16.73
C GLU A 131 4.03 2.91 -17.64
N PRO A 132 3.70 1.68 -18.09
CA PRO A 132 4.58 0.91 -18.98
C PRO A 132 4.95 1.64 -20.28
N GLU A 133 4.08 2.55 -20.74
CA GLU A 133 4.32 3.37 -21.93
C GLU A 133 4.64 4.83 -21.60
N SER A 134 4.56 5.22 -20.33
CA SER A 134 4.66 6.60 -19.85
C SER A 134 3.77 7.55 -20.67
N LYS A 135 2.54 7.12 -20.99
CA LYS A 135 1.61 7.86 -21.85
C LYS A 135 0.25 8.02 -21.22
N LYS A 136 -0.35 9.19 -21.45
CA LYS A 136 -1.72 9.50 -21.03
C LYS A 136 -2.72 8.57 -21.71
N VAL A 137 -3.57 7.94 -20.90
CA VAL A 137 -4.73 7.20 -21.36
C VAL A 137 -5.70 8.18 -22.00
N SER A 138 -6.01 7.96 -23.28
CA SER A 138 -6.95 8.79 -24.04
C SER A 138 -8.40 8.38 -23.78
N LYS A 139 -8.65 7.08 -23.60
CA LYS A 139 -9.97 6.55 -23.25
C LYS A 139 -9.85 5.17 -22.61
N ILE A 140 -10.66 4.89 -21.59
CA ILE A 140 -10.88 3.53 -21.09
C ILE A 140 -12.02 2.92 -21.91
N ILE A 141 -11.73 1.82 -22.58
CA ILE A 141 -12.64 1.18 -23.54
C ILE A 141 -13.50 0.12 -22.86
N GLU A 142 -12.90 -0.63 -21.94
CA GLU A 142 -13.54 -1.72 -21.22
C GLU A 142 -12.95 -1.83 -19.81
N ASN A 143 -13.83 -2.05 -18.82
CA ASN A 143 -13.46 -2.41 -17.46
C ASN A 143 -13.66 -3.90 -17.23
N ARG A 144 -12.84 -4.48 -16.34
CA ARG A 144 -13.10 -5.77 -15.71
C ARG A 144 -13.62 -5.54 -14.30
N LYS A 145 -14.49 -6.44 -13.84
CA LYS A 145 -14.90 -6.51 -12.44
C LYS A 145 -13.95 -7.44 -11.70
N ILE A 146 -13.44 -7.00 -10.57
CA ILE A 146 -12.59 -7.79 -9.68
C ILE A 146 -13.32 -7.93 -8.36
N LEU A 147 -13.52 -9.16 -7.90
CA LEU A 147 -14.08 -9.45 -6.59
C LEU A 147 -12.95 -9.74 -5.63
N LEU A 148 -12.76 -8.86 -4.66
CA LEU A 148 -11.82 -9.04 -3.56
C LEU A 148 -12.53 -9.79 -2.45
N SER A 149 -12.12 -11.03 -2.22
CA SER A 149 -12.64 -11.86 -1.14
C SER A 149 -11.58 -12.03 -0.07
N PRO A 150 -11.90 -11.73 1.20
CA PRO A 150 -10.93 -11.84 2.27
C PRO A 150 -10.67 -13.32 2.57
N PRO A 151 -9.47 -13.69 3.03
CA PRO A 151 -9.19 -15.02 3.54
C PRO A 151 -10.14 -15.37 4.69
N GLU A 152 -10.46 -16.66 4.84
CA GLU A 152 -11.34 -17.13 5.90
C GLU A 152 -10.79 -16.82 7.30
N ASN A 153 -9.47 -16.90 7.45
CA ASN A 153 -8.76 -16.64 8.70
C ASN A 153 -7.75 -15.52 8.45
N LEU A 154 -7.98 -14.35 9.04
CA LEU A 154 -7.01 -13.27 9.08
C LEU A 154 -6.20 -13.35 10.37
N MET A 155 -4.89 -13.15 10.27
CA MET A 155 -3.98 -13.27 11.39
C MET A 155 -3.56 -11.89 11.89
N GLU A 156 -4.09 -11.46 13.04
CA GLU A 156 -3.64 -10.21 13.67
C GLU A 156 -2.18 -10.34 14.08
N TRP A 157 -1.30 -9.45 13.60
CA TRP A 157 0.15 -9.62 13.81
C TRP A 157 0.64 -9.18 15.18
N ARG A 158 -0.06 -8.22 15.84
CA ARG A 158 0.41 -7.61 17.10
C ARG A 158 0.65 -8.65 18.21
N PRO A 159 -0.30 -9.58 18.48
CA PRO A 159 -0.06 -10.60 19.51
C PRO A 159 1.19 -11.45 19.23
N TYR A 160 1.47 -11.76 17.97
CA TYR A 160 2.65 -12.55 17.60
C TYR A 160 3.97 -11.77 17.73
N MET A 161 3.95 -10.46 17.47
CA MET A 161 5.12 -9.61 17.70
C MET A 161 5.46 -9.47 19.17
N ASP A 162 4.45 -9.42 20.05
CA ASP A 162 4.69 -9.39 21.50
C ASP A 162 5.33 -10.69 21.98
N ILE A 163 4.85 -11.85 21.48
CA ILE A 163 5.45 -13.16 21.77
C ILE A 163 6.91 -13.20 21.27
N ALA A 164 7.15 -12.85 20.01
CA ALA A 164 8.48 -12.88 19.42
C ALA A 164 9.46 -11.93 20.13
N TYR A 165 9.00 -10.74 20.54
CA TYR A 165 9.81 -9.79 21.28
C TYR A 165 10.24 -10.34 22.64
N ASN A 166 9.33 -11.01 23.35
CA ASN A 166 9.63 -11.65 24.63
C ASN A 166 10.66 -12.78 24.46
N GLU A 167 10.48 -13.67 23.49
CA GLU A 167 11.44 -14.76 23.21
C GLU A 167 12.83 -14.23 22.85
N ILE A 168 12.91 -13.19 22.00
CA ILE A 168 14.18 -12.54 21.64
C ILE A 168 14.87 -11.95 22.88
N ASN A 169 14.10 -11.35 23.79
CA ASN A 169 14.67 -10.78 25.02
C ASN A 169 15.18 -11.85 25.98
N GLU A 170 14.50 -12.99 26.12
CA GLU A 170 14.98 -14.13 26.90
C GLU A 170 16.29 -14.68 26.32
N LEU A 171 16.36 -14.84 24.99
CA LEU A 171 17.60 -15.25 24.32
C LEU A 171 18.74 -14.26 24.59
N LYS A 172 18.49 -12.95 24.45
CA LYS A 172 19.49 -11.91 24.75
C LYS A 172 19.98 -11.97 26.20
N TYR A 173 19.07 -12.20 27.14
CA TYR A 173 19.40 -12.35 28.55
C TYR A 173 20.30 -13.57 28.79
N ASN A 174 19.93 -14.72 28.21
CA ASN A 174 20.71 -15.95 28.32
C ASN A 174 22.11 -15.80 27.71
N PHE A 175 22.22 -15.20 26.53
CA PHE A 175 23.52 -14.90 25.91
C PHE A 175 24.39 -13.99 26.77
N ARG A 176 23.83 -12.92 27.35
CA ARG A 176 24.56 -12.06 28.30
C ARG A 176 25.06 -12.84 29.51
N GLY A 177 24.25 -13.74 30.05
CA GLY A 177 24.64 -14.63 31.14
C GLY A 177 25.81 -15.56 30.76
N ILE A 178 25.81 -16.10 29.54
CA ILE A 178 26.92 -16.92 29.03
C ILE A 178 28.20 -16.09 28.90
N ILE A 179 28.12 -14.91 28.28
CA ILE A 179 29.27 -14.02 28.12
C ILE A 179 29.87 -13.64 29.48
N LYS A 180 29.03 -13.31 30.47
CA LYS A 180 29.49 -12.99 31.82
C LYS A 180 30.28 -14.15 32.47
N LYS A 181 29.81 -15.39 32.31
CA LYS A 181 30.51 -16.57 32.84
C LYS A 181 31.86 -16.82 32.15
N ILE A 182 31.93 -16.56 30.83
CA ILE A 182 33.19 -16.64 30.09
C ILE A 182 34.17 -15.59 30.59
N ASP A 183 33.71 -14.35 30.81
CA ASP A 183 34.51 -13.25 31.32
C ASP A 183 35.06 -13.52 32.72
N GLU A 184 34.21 -14.00 33.64
CA GLU A 184 34.60 -14.46 34.98
C GLU A 184 35.66 -15.58 34.91
N PHE A 185 35.46 -16.59 34.05
CA PHE A 185 36.43 -17.67 33.85
C PHE A 185 37.77 -17.16 33.30
N LEU A 186 37.78 -16.25 32.33
CA LEU A 186 39.03 -15.73 31.75
C LEU A 186 39.80 -14.85 32.77
N HIS A 187 39.09 -14.09 33.60
CA HIS A 187 39.71 -13.27 34.63
C HIS A 187 40.24 -14.09 35.82
N ASP A 188 39.61 -15.21 36.18
CA ASP A 188 40.11 -16.12 37.25
C ASP A 188 41.41 -16.87 36.88
N TYR A 189 41.79 -16.95 35.60
CA TYR A 189 43.02 -17.60 35.12
C TYR A 189 44.18 -16.61 34.83
N SER A 190 44.00 -15.33 35.16
CA SER A 190 44.96 -14.26 34.88
C SER A 190 45.89 -13.91 36.07
N ASP A 191 45.78 -14.64 37.19
CA ASP A 191 46.66 -14.57 38.37
C ASP A 191 47.61 -15.78 38.45
#